data_AF-A0A6L6ACR3-F1
#
_entry.id   AF-A0A6L6ACR3-F1
#
_cell.length_a   1.000
_cell.length_b   1.000
_cell.length_c   1.000
_cell.angle_alpha   90.00
_cell.angle_beta   90.00
_cell.angle_gamma   90.00
#
_symmetry.space_group_name_H-M   'P 1'
#
loop_
_entity.id
_entity.type
_entity.pdbx_description
1 polymer ?
#
loop_
_entity_poly.entity_id
_entity_poly.type
_entity_poly.pdbx_seq_one_letter_code
_entity_poly.pdbx_strand_id
1 'polypeptide(L)'
;MTMSTREIADLAREIRIQILHTIKGAGMGHIGGDFSVTDILATLFGAVLNVDPKDPNKADRDRLILSKGHAAVALYSTLALRGFFSVEDLKTFA
;
A
#
# COMPACT_ATOMS: atom_id res chain seq x y z
N MET A 1 -0.55 -16.14 6.66
CA MET A 1 -1.86 -16.24 7.33
C MET A 1 -2.64 -14.98 7.01
N THR A 2 -3.93 -15.12 6.73
CA THR A 2 -4.87 -14.02 6.48
C THR A 2 -5.02 -13.16 7.74
N MET A 3 -4.88 -11.85 7.62
CA MET A 3 -5.08 -10.92 8.74
C MET A 3 -6.56 -10.90 9.17
N SER A 4 -6.81 -10.68 10.46
CA SER A 4 -8.14 -10.41 11.01
C SER A 4 -8.65 -9.02 10.60
N THR A 5 -9.96 -8.80 10.71
CA THR A 5 -10.57 -7.49 10.40
C THR A 5 -9.95 -6.35 11.20
N ARG A 6 -9.57 -6.57 12.46
CA ARG A 6 -8.92 -5.55 13.29
C ARG A 6 -7.52 -5.21 12.77
N GLU A 7 -6.71 -6.24 12.48
CA GLU A 7 -5.36 -6.03 11.93
C GLU A 7 -5.42 -5.34 10.56
N ILE A 8 -6.42 -5.65 9.72
CA ILE A 8 -6.65 -4.95 8.44
C ILE A 8 -6.97 -3.47 8.66
N ALA A 9 -7.82 -3.15 9.65
CA ALA A 9 -8.17 -1.76 9.98
C ALA A 9 -6.94 -0.99 10.51
N ASP A 10 -6.09 -1.64 11.31
CA ASP A 10 -4.83 -1.07 11.78
C ASP A 10 -3.85 -0.82 10.63
N LEU A 11 -3.69 -1.78 9.72
CA LEU A 11 -2.90 -1.60 8.50
C LEU A 11 -3.42 -0.44 7.65
N ALA A 12 -4.74 -0.32 7.48
CA ALA A 12 -5.35 0.78 6.73
C ALA A 12 -5.08 2.15 7.39
N ARG A 13 -5.07 2.22 8.72
CA ARG A 13 -4.69 3.43 9.47
C ARG A 13 -3.21 3.76 9.26
N GLU A 14 -2.33 2.78 9.32
CA GLU A 14 -0.89 2.96 9.11
C GLU A 14 -0.57 3.41 7.67
N ILE A 15 -1.24 2.83 6.67
CA ILE A 15 -1.13 3.26 5.28
C ILE A 15 -1.50 4.75 5.13
N ARG A 16 -2.61 5.20 5.76
CA ARG A 16 -3.00 6.63 5.72
C ARG A 16 -1.97 7.55 6.36
N ILE A 17 -1.38 7.15 7.49
CA ILE A 17 -0.29 7.90 8.13
C ILE A 17 0.90 7.99 7.19
N GLN A 18 1.28 6.89 6.55
CA GLN A 18 2.41 6.83 5.64
C GLN A 18 2.17 7.65 4.36
N ILE A 19 0.94 7.67 3.83
CA ILE A 19 0.55 8.54 2.72
C ILE A 19 0.81 10.01 3.07
N LEU A 20 0.38 10.44 4.26
CA LEU A 20 0.59 11.83 4.70
C LEU A 20 2.07 12.18 4.83
N HIS A 21 2.89 11.28 5.39
CA HIS A 21 4.33 11.50 5.48
C HIS A 21 4.99 11.60 4.11
N THR A 22 4.63 10.70 3.19
CA THR A 22 5.20 10.63 1.84
C THR A 22 4.85 11.89 1.05
N ILE A 23 3.56 12.28 1.02
CA ILE A 23 3.09 13.48 0.31
C ILE A 23 3.69 14.76 0.92
N LYS A 24 3.80 14.83 2.25
CA LYS A 24 4.45 15.96 2.92
C LYS A 24 5.92 16.07 2.53
N GLY A 25 6.64 14.94 2.44
CA GLY A 25 8.04 14.91 2.04
C GLY A 25 8.26 15.34 0.59
N ALA A 26 7.40 14.89 -0.32
CA ALA A 26 7.47 15.21 -1.74
C ALA A 26 6.92 16.60 -2.10
N GLY A 27 6.06 17.18 -1.25
CA GLY A 27 5.37 18.45 -1.53
C GLY A 27 4.22 18.35 -2.55
N MET A 28 3.90 17.14 -3.02
CA MET A 28 2.83 16.87 -3.99
C MET A 28 2.21 15.48 -3.81
N GLY A 29 0.95 15.32 -4.25
CA GLY A 29 0.21 14.05 -4.20
C GLY A 29 -1.32 14.21 -4.27
N HIS A 30 -2.06 13.10 -4.19
CA HIS A 30 -3.53 13.06 -4.36
C HIS A 30 -4.26 12.45 -3.15
N ILE A 31 -4.15 13.09 -1.98
CA ILE A 31 -4.63 12.57 -0.67
C ILE A 31 -6.04 11.99 -0.73
N GLY A 32 -7.01 12.68 -1.34
CA GLY A 32 -8.39 12.17 -1.43
C GLY A 32 -8.50 10.86 -2.24
N GLY A 33 -7.75 10.78 -3.34
CA GLY A 33 -7.63 9.57 -4.15
C GLY A 33 -6.94 8.44 -3.38
N ASP A 34 -5.87 8.75 -2.64
CA ASP A 34 -5.13 7.77 -1.84
C ASP A 34 -5.98 7.22 -0.68
N PHE A 35 -6.64 8.08 0.07
CA PHE A 35 -7.42 7.70 1.25
C PHE A 35 -8.67 6.90 0.91
N SER A 36 -9.32 7.22 -0.22
CA SER A 36 -10.54 6.52 -0.67
C SER A 36 -10.33 5.05 -1.02
N VAL A 37 -9.12 4.66 -1.43
CA VAL A 37 -8.81 3.28 -1.82
C VAL A 37 -8.08 2.48 -0.73
N THR A 38 -7.69 3.12 0.37
CA THR A 38 -6.78 2.51 1.36
C THR A 38 -7.35 1.26 2.02
N ASP A 39 -8.64 1.23 2.42
CA ASP A 39 -9.21 0.04 3.08
C ASP A 39 -9.31 -1.16 2.12
N ILE A 40 -9.53 -0.88 0.83
CA ILE A 40 -9.51 -1.89 -0.23
C ILE A 40 -8.10 -2.47 -0.35
N LEU A 41 -7.07 -1.62 -0.45
CA LEU A 41 -5.67 -2.09 -0.55
C LEU A 41 -5.24 -2.86 0.70
N ALA A 42 -5.56 -2.37 1.90
CA ALA A 42 -5.25 -3.06 3.15
C ALA A 42 -5.91 -4.44 3.20
N THR A 43 -7.16 -4.57 2.76
CA THR A 43 -7.86 -5.85 2.70
C THR A 43 -7.25 -6.78 1.64
N LEU A 44 -6.99 -6.25 0.45
CA LEU A 44 -6.43 -7.03 -0.66
C LEU A 44 -5.07 -7.62 -0.29
N PHE A 45 -4.13 -6.80 0.16
CA PHE A 45 -2.81 -7.27 0.57
C PHE A 45 -2.82 -7.98 1.94
N GLY A 46 -3.77 -7.65 2.81
CA GLY A 46 -3.96 -8.21 4.14
C GLY A 46 -4.46 -9.65 4.16
N ALA A 47 -5.36 -9.96 3.24
CA ALA A 47 -6.22 -11.12 3.37
C ALA A 47 -6.61 -11.83 2.07
N VAL A 48 -6.62 -11.15 0.91
CA VAL A 48 -7.21 -11.69 -0.31
C VAL A 48 -6.17 -12.17 -1.31
N LEU A 49 -5.16 -11.34 -1.61
CA LEU A 49 -4.19 -11.62 -2.67
C LEU A 49 -3.17 -12.66 -2.22
N ASN A 50 -2.94 -13.66 -3.07
CA ASN A 50 -1.79 -14.54 -3.01
C ASN A 50 -0.56 -13.80 -3.54
N VAL A 51 0.16 -13.11 -2.65
CA VAL A 51 1.40 -12.40 -2.96
C VAL A 51 2.44 -12.63 -1.88
N ASP A 52 3.72 -12.67 -2.26
CA ASP A 52 4.85 -12.81 -1.34
C ASP A 52 5.85 -11.66 -1.55
N PRO A 53 6.10 -10.82 -0.54
CA PRO A 53 7.12 -9.77 -0.65
C PRO A 53 8.55 -10.31 -0.83
N LYS A 54 8.83 -11.55 -0.40
CA LYS A 54 10.15 -12.19 -0.59
C LYS A 54 10.31 -12.81 -1.97
N ASP A 55 9.22 -13.09 -2.66
CA ASP A 55 9.20 -13.57 -4.04
C ASP A 55 8.10 -12.86 -4.86
N PRO A 56 8.31 -11.58 -5.24
CA PRO A 56 7.31 -10.80 -5.96
C PRO A 56 7.07 -11.27 -7.40
N ASN A 57 7.89 -12.21 -7.90
CA ASN A 57 7.80 -12.75 -9.25
C ASN A 57 7.21 -14.17 -9.30
N LYS A 58 6.70 -14.67 -8.17
CA LYS A 58 6.05 -15.97 -8.07
C LYS A 58 5.00 -16.15 -9.18
N ALA A 59 5.09 -17.27 -9.90
CA ALA A 59 4.34 -17.48 -11.14
C ALA A 59 2.80 -17.49 -10.93
N ASP A 60 2.35 -17.99 -9.78
CA ASP A 60 0.94 -18.15 -9.40
C ASP A 60 0.40 -16.97 -8.56
N ARG A 61 1.16 -15.87 -8.41
CA ARG A 61 0.71 -14.72 -7.62
C ARG A 61 -0.46 -14.01 -8.30
N ASP A 62 -1.37 -13.49 -7.48
CA ASP A 62 -2.40 -12.59 -7.96
C ASP A 62 -1.80 -11.27 -8.49
N ARG A 63 -2.54 -10.59 -9.37
CA ARG A 63 -2.10 -9.33 -9.99
C ARG A 63 -3.07 -8.21 -9.64
N LEU A 64 -2.53 -7.14 -9.08
CA LEU A 64 -3.25 -5.89 -8.87
C LEU A 64 -2.73 -4.84 -9.84
N ILE A 65 -3.65 -4.21 -10.58
CA ILE A 65 -3.36 -3.08 -11.45
C ILE A 65 -4.15 -1.88 -10.92
N LEU A 66 -3.45 -0.86 -10.43
CA LEU A 66 -4.08 0.37 -9.97
C LEU A 66 -4.33 1.31 -11.15
N SER A 67 -5.46 1.12 -11.84
CA SER A 67 -5.84 1.94 -13.01
C SER A 67 -5.97 3.44 -12.68
N LYS A 68 -6.41 3.76 -11.45
CA LYS A 68 -6.39 5.13 -10.90
C LYS A 68 -4.99 5.55 -10.44
N GLY A 69 -4.05 5.63 -11.39
CA GLY A 69 -2.61 5.82 -11.13
C GLY A 69 -2.26 7.06 -10.30
N HIS A 70 -3.12 8.08 -10.26
CA HIS A 70 -2.93 9.25 -9.40
C HIS A 70 -2.91 8.91 -7.89
N ALA A 71 -3.44 7.75 -7.48
CA ALA A 71 -3.40 7.25 -6.10
C ALA A 71 -2.20 6.30 -5.84
N ALA A 72 -1.08 6.53 -6.53
CA ALA A 72 0.11 5.69 -6.42
C ALA A 72 0.69 5.66 -5.00
N VAL A 73 0.58 6.76 -4.24
CA VAL A 73 1.13 6.84 -2.88
C VAL A 73 0.46 5.83 -1.96
N ALA A 74 -0.85 5.60 -2.09
CA ALA A 74 -1.54 4.56 -1.33
C ALA A 74 -1.01 3.15 -1.64
N LEU A 75 -0.79 2.84 -2.92
CA LEU A 75 -0.25 1.54 -3.32
C LEU A 75 1.20 1.36 -2.83
N TYR A 76 2.06 2.36 -3.02
CA TYR A 76 3.45 2.29 -2.57
C TYR A 76 3.55 2.21 -1.06
N SER A 77 2.74 2.97 -0.32
CA SER A 77 2.67 2.87 1.15
C SER A 77 2.22 1.48 1.60
N THR A 78 1.25 0.88 0.91
CA THR A 78 0.80 -0.49 1.18
C THR A 78 1.92 -1.50 0.93
N LEU A 79 2.60 -1.42 -0.22
CA LEU A 79 3.68 -2.34 -0.57
C LEU A 79 4.87 -2.23 0.39
N ALA A 80 5.25 -1.02 0.79
CA ALA A 80 6.31 -0.78 1.76
C ALA A 80 5.97 -1.38 3.14
N LEU A 81 4.78 -1.10 3.67
CA LEU A 81 4.31 -1.65 4.96
C LEU A 81 4.13 -3.17 4.92
N ARG A 82 3.92 -3.74 3.72
CA ARG A 82 3.86 -5.19 3.49
C ARG A 82 5.22 -5.82 3.19
N GLY A 83 6.30 -5.06 3.21
CA GLY A 83 7.67 -5.55 3.13
C GLY A 83 8.17 -5.83 1.72
N PHE A 84 7.51 -5.33 0.66
CA PHE A 84 8.00 -5.48 -0.71
C PHE A 84 9.25 -4.63 -0.97
N PHE A 85 9.41 -3.54 -0.22
CA PHE A 85 10.59 -2.69 -0.18
C PHE A 85 10.59 -1.88 1.13
N SER A 86 11.63 -1.09 1.38
CA SER A 86 11.76 -0.36 2.65
C SER A 86 10.79 0.82 2.73
N VAL A 87 10.22 1.09 3.92
CA VAL A 87 9.46 2.32 4.17
C VAL A 87 10.32 3.57 3.94
N GLU A 88 11.63 3.48 4.12
CA GLU A 88 12.56 4.57 3.86
C GLU A 88 12.61 4.98 2.38
N ASP A 89 12.40 4.04 1.45
CA ASP A 89 12.43 4.32 0.02
C ASP A 89 11.28 5.26 -0.39
N LEU A 90 10.21 5.33 0.40
CA LEU A 90 9.11 6.28 0.17
C LEU A 90 9.56 7.75 0.26
N LYS A 91 10.68 8.04 0.93
CA LYS A 91 11.27 9.40 0.96
C LYS A 91 11.79 9.84 -0.40
N THR A 92 11.98 8.91 -1.34
CA THR A 92 12.45 9.20 -2.71
C THR A 92 11.31 9.48 -3.70
N PHE A 93 10.05 9.47 -3.24
CA PHE A 93 8.89 9.78 -4.06
C PHE A 93 8.98 11.21 -4.64
N ALA A 94 8.82 11.34 -5.96
CA ALA A 94 8.94 12.58 -6.72
C ALA A 94 7.90 12.64 -7.85
#